data_AF-A0A1E7QK81-F1
#
_entry.id   AF-A0A1E7QK81-F1
#
_cell.length_a   1.000
_cell.length_b   1.000
_cell.length_c   1.000
_cell.angle_alpha   90.00
_cell.angle_beta   90.00
_cell.angle_gamma   90.00
#
_symmetry.space_group_name_H-M   'P 1'
#
loop_
_entity.id
_entity.type
_entity.pdbx_description
1 polymer ?
#
loop_
_entity_poly.entity_id
_entity_poly.type
_entity_poly.pdbx_seq_one_letter_code
_entity_poly.pdbx_strand_id
1 'polypeptide(L)'
;MRAIANKASNDFMNHQKEIINQYQLNKISKTEAQLEIEKFWAGALRRAVIEGDIETGSLMAGQSVGMVDGEKPVKDIIDMLITQAKKHIENTSQTLT
;
A
#
# COMPACT_ATOMS: atom_id res chain seq x y z
N MET A 1 2.99 3.24 -5.92
CA MET A 1 2.77 2.28 -4.82
C MET A 1 1.43 2.60 -4.16
N ARG A 2 0.68 1.61 -3.67
CA ARG A 2 -0.55 1.82 -2.87
C ARG A 2 -0.22 1.45 -1.42
N ALA A 3 -0.43 2.41 -0.51
CA ALA A 3 -0.19 2.26 0.91
C ALA A 3 -1.21 3.07 1.69
N ILE A 4 -1.37 2.73 2.96
CA ILE A 4 -2.09 3.58 3.92
C ILE A 4 -1.31 4.88 4.06
N ALA A 5 -2.00 6.01 3.95
CA ALA A 5 -1.39 7.32 4.06
C ALA A 5 -0.86 7.54 5.49
N ASN A 6 0.41 7.91 5.58
CA ASN A 6 1.11 8.25 6.81
C ASN A 6 2.09 9.42 6.56
N LYS A 7 2.89 9.77 7.55
CA LYS A 7 3.89 10.85 7.42
C LYS A 7 4.86 10.60 6.26
N ALA A 8 5.42 9.39 6.11
CA ALA A 8 6.30 9.05 4.98
C ALA A 8 5.65 9.27 3.61
N SER A 9 4.34 9.04 3.49
CA SER A 9 3.60 9.30 2.24
C SER A 9 3.63 10.78 1.86
N ASN A 10 3.47 11.68 2.84
CA ASN A 10 3.55 13.12 2.63
C ASN A 10 4.98 13.58 2.35
N ASP A 11 5.95 13.07 3.11
CA ASP A 11 7.37 13.38 2.94
C ASP A 11 7.86 12.95 1.55
N PHE A 12 7.40 11.79 1.07
CA PHE A 12 7.69 11.31 -0.27
C PHE A 12 7.15 12.23 -1.35
N MET A 13 5.93 12.74 -1.21
CA MET A 13 5.35 13.69 -2.17
C MET A 13 6.14 14.99 -2.23
N ASN A 14 6.64 15.48 -1.09
CA ASN A 14 7.50 16.66 -1.05
C ASN A 14 8.87 16.38 -1.66
N HIS A 15 9.48 15.24 -1.34
CA HIS A 15 10.74 14.80 -1.92
C HIS A 15 10.64 14.64 -3.44
N GLN A 16 9.55 14.05 -3.94
CA GLN A 16 9.30 13.95 -5.38
C GLN A 16 9.25 15.31 -6.07
N LYS A 17 8.52 16.28 -5.49
CA LYS A 17 8.46 17.64 -6.05
C LYS A 17 9.83 18.29 -6.11
N GLU A 18 10.63 18.14 -5.06
CA GLU A 18 11.99 18.67 -5.01
C GLU A 18 12.89 18.05 -6.09
N ILE A 19 12.90 16.72 -6.20
CA ILE A 19 13.71 16.00 -7.19
C ILE A 19 13.29 16.37 -8.63
N ILE A 20 11.99 16.51 -8.89
CA ILE A 20 11.48 16.96 -10.20
C ILE A 20 11.99 18.37 -10.52
N ASN A 21 11.95 19.30 -9.56
CA ASN A 21 12.45 20.65 -9.75
C ASN A 21 13.96 20.68 -10.04
N GLN A 22 14.76 19.90 -9.30
CA GLN A 22 16.21 19.80 -9.54
C GLN A 22 16.53 19.25 -10.94
N TYR A 23 15.77 18.24 -11.40
CA TYR A 23 15.87 17.72 -12.76
C TYR A 23 15.50 18.77 -13.82
N GLN A 24 14.39 19.50 -13.62
CA GLN A 24 13.94 20.56 -14.55
C GLN A 24 14.95 21.71 -14.66
N LEU A 25 15.65 22.01 -13.57
CA LEU A 25 16.74 23.00 -13.54
C LEU A 25 18.07 22.46 -14.10
N ASN A 26 18.10 21.23 -14.66
CA ASN A 26 19.28 20.53 -15.16
C ASN A 26 20.41 20.37 -14.11
N LYS A 27 20.07 20.37 -12.81
CA LYS A 27 21.04 20.20 -11.73
C LYS A 27 21.41 18.74 -11.46
N ILE A 28 20.51 17.83 -11.81
CA ILE A 28 20.71 16.38 -11.75
C ILE A 28 20.20 15.75 -13.04
N SER A 29 20.80 14.62 -13.42
CA SER A 29 20.32 13.79 -14.53
C SER A 29 19.03 13.04 -14.16
N LYS A 30 18.36 12.53 -15.20
CA LYS A 30 17.17 11.67 -15.01
C LYS A 30 17.49 10.42 -14.18
N THR A 31 18.65 9.82 -14.39
CA THR A 31 19.08 8.61 -13.68
C THR A 31 19.34 8.89 -12.20
N GLU A 32 19.98 10.02 -11.88
CA GLU A 32 20.17 10.45 -10.48
C GLU A 32 18.82 10.75 -9.81
N ALA A 33 17.92 11.44 -10.51
CA ALA A 33 16.58 11.71 -10.01
C ALA A 33 15.82 10.41 -9.68
N GLN A 34 15.88 9.41 -10.56
CA GLN A 34 15.25 8.10 -10.32
C GLN A 34 15.88 7.39 -9.11
N LEU A 35 17.20 7.43 -8.99
CA LEU A 35 17.91 6.82 -7.88
C LEU A 35 17.54 7.44 -6.52
N GLU A 36 17.35 8.76 -6.44
CA GLU A 36 16.90 9.42 -5.20
C GLU A 36 15.49 8.96 -4.78
N ILE A 37 14.58 8.77 -5.74
CA ILE A 37 13.24 8.23 -5.49
C ILE A 37 13.30 6.80 -4.94
N GLU A 38 14.20 5.95 -5.46
CA GLU A 38 14.39 4.58 -4.96
C GLU A 38 15.00 4.56 -3.56
N LYS A 39 16.02 5.39 -3.32
CA LYS A 39 16.68 5.51 -2.01
C LYS A 39 15.71 5.90 -0.91
N PHE A 40 14.74 6.77 -1.19
CA PHE A 40 13.73 7.17 -0.21
C PHE A 40 13.02 5.97 0.43
N TRP A 41 12.63 4.98 -0.39
CA TRP A 41 11.89 3.81 0.07
C TRP A 41 12.79 2.63 0.48
N ALA A 42 14.11 2.76 0.37
CA ALA A 42 15.05 1.72 0.75
C ALA A 42 14.83 1.29 2.21
N GLY A 43 14.51 0.01 2.40
CA GLY A 43 14.25 -0.58 3.71
C GLY A 43 12.94 -0.14 4.40
N ALA A 44 12.15 0.75 3.81
CA ALA A 44 10.96 1.31 4.46
C ALA A 44 9.86 0.28 4.74
N LEU A 45 9.69 -0.72 3.87
CA LEU A 45 8.76 -1.82 4.10
C LEU A 45 9.19 -2.68 5.30
N ARG A 46 10.51 -2.94 5.43
CA ARG A 46 11.04 -3.69 6.57
C ARG A 46 10.82 -2.93 7.88
N ARG A 47 11.07 -1.63 7.92
CA ARG A 47 10.81 -0.80 9.12
C ARG A 47 9.35 -0.86 9.55
N ALA A 48 8.41 -0.72 8.60
CA ALA A 48 6.99 -0.87 8.88
C ALA A 48 6.62 -2.26 9.42
N VAL A 49 7.02 -3.32 8.72
CA VAL A 49 6.56 -4.69 8.99
C VAL A 49 7.25 -5.33 10.18
N ILE A 50 8.55 -5.07 10.37
CA ILE A 50 9.37 -5.74 11.39
C ILE A 50 9.55 -4.85 12.63
N GLU A 51 9.78 -3.56 12.44
CA GLU A 51 10.09 -2.64 13.54
C GLU A 51 8.85 -1.90 14.04
N GLY A 52 7.70 -2.05 13.36
CA GLY A 52 6.45 -1.38 13.74
C GLY A 52 6.44 0.13 13.46
N ASP A 53 7.32 0.61 12.58
CA ASP A 53 7.39 2.03 12.21
C ASP A 53 6.22 2.41 11.28
N ILE A 54 5.11 2.83 11.90
CA ILE A 54 3.91 3.28 11.20
C ILE A 54 4.02 4.70 10.64
N GLU A 55 4.97 5.50 11.14
CA GLU A 55 5.11 6.91 10.77
C GLU A 55 5.97 7.07 9.52
N THR A 56 7.16 6.46 9.52
CA THR A 56 8.16 6.62 8.44
C THR A 56 8.39 5.35 7.61
N GLY A 57 7.69 4.26 7.94
CA GLY A 57 7.70 3.02 7.17
C GLY A 57 6.70 3.03 6.01
N SER A 58 6.83 2.02 5.15
CA SER A 58 5.89 1.78 4.05
C SER A 58 4.77 0.84 4.48
N LEU A 59 3.60 1.39 4.78
CA LEU A 59 2.39 0.65 5.15
C LEU A 59 1.62 0.18 3.91
N MET A 60 2.20 -0.75 3.16
CA MET A 60 1.59 -1.25 1.90
C MET A 60 0.27 -1.99 2.17
N ALA A 61 -0.81 -1.48 1.59
CA ALA A 61 -2.14 -2.10 1.66
C ALA A 61 -2.97 -1.76 0.42
N GLY A 62 -3.85 -2.68 0.03
CA GLY A 62 -4.88 -2.44 -1.00
C GLY A 62 -6.06 -1.63 -0.46
N GLN A 63 -6.93 -1.12 -1.34
CA GLN A 63 -8.12 -0.36 -0.92
C GLN A 63 -9.12 -1.20 -0.12
N SER A 64 -9.10 -2.53 -0.27
CA SER A 64 -9.90 -3.46 0.53
C SER A 64 -9.57 -3.43 2.02
N VAL A 65 -8.45 -2.80 2.43
CA VAL A 65 -8.08 -2.68 3.85
C VAL A 65 -9.15 -1.98 4.68
N GLY A 66 -9.94 -1.08 4.08
CA GLY A 66 -11.06 -0.43 4.75
C GLY A 66 -12.22 -1.38 5.11
N MET A 67 -12.22 -2.61 4.58
CA MET A 67 -13.18 -3.66 4.92
C MET A 67 -12.67 -4.62 6.01
N VAL A 68 -11.42 -4.46 6.45
CA VAL A 68 -10.83 -5.30 7.51
C VAL A 68 -11.25 -4.72 8.86
N ASP A 69 -12.06 -5.47 9.60
CA ASP A 69 -12.66 -5.04 10.88
C ASP A 69 -11.89 -5.47 12.12
N GLY A 70 -10.85 -6.30 11.95
CA GLY A 70 -10.01 -6.77 13.03
C GLY A 70 -9.15 -7.96 12.64
N GLU A 71 -8.34 -8.40 13.60
CA GLU A 71 -7.48 -9.57 13.46
C GLU A 71 -8.29 -10.86 13.52
N LYS A 72 -7.96 -11.81 12.65
CA LYS A 72 -8.59 -13.13 12.61
C LYS A 72 -7.55 -14.20 12.28
N PRO A 73 -7.70 -15.44 12.79
CA PRO A 73 -6.92 -16.58 12.33
C PRO A 73 -7.03 -16.76 10.81
N VAL A 74 -5.95 -17.21 10.18
CA VAL A 74 -5.94 -17.47 8.72
C VAL A 74 -7.07 -18.41 8.30
N LYS A 75 -7.33 -19.45 9.11
CA LYS A 75 -8.43 -20.39 8.88
C LYS A 75 -9.77 -19.68 8.78
N ASP A 76 -10.07 -18.79 9.73
CA ASP A 76 -11.35 -18.08 9.80
C ASP A 76 -11.52 -17.13 8.61
N ILE A 77 -10.44 -16.48 8.17
CA ILE A 77 -10.45 -15.63 6.96
C ILE A 77 -10.81 -16.47 5.73
N ILE A 78 -10.16 -17.61 5.54
CA ILE A 78 -10.41 -18.48 4.38
C ILE A 78 -11.82 -19.07 4.42
N ASP A 79 -12.26 -19.58 5.57
CA ASP A 79 -13.60 -20.16 5.75
C ASP A 79 -14.69 -19.10 5.50
N MET A 80 -14.49 -17.87 5.98
CA MET A 80 -15.37 -16.73 5.71
C MET A 80 -15.45 -16.44 4.21
N LEU A 81 -14.31 -16.31 3.52
CA LEU A 81 -14.27 -16.01 2.08
C LEU A 81 -14.99 -17.09 1.26
N ILE A 82 -14.75 -18.37 1.55
CA ILE A 82 -15.42 -19.49 0.86
C ILE A 82 -16.92 -19.49 1.14
N THR A 83 -17.32 -19.26 2.40
CA THR A 83 -18.74 -19.23 2.80
C THR A 83 -19.48 -18.08 2.12
N GLN A 84 -18.89 -16.88 2.11
CA GLN A 84 -19.46 -15.71 1.44
C GLN A 84 -19.59 -15.94 -0.08
N ALA A 85 -18.57 -16.54 -0.71
CA ALA A 85 -18.61 -16.85 -2.13
C ALA A 85 -19.72 -17.86 -2.47
N LYS A 86 -19.86 -18.96 -1.71
CA LYS A 86 -20.94 -19.95 -1.91
C LYS A 86 -22.31 -19.31 -1.77
N LYS A 87 -22.53 -18.56 -0.69
CA LYS A 87 -23.79 -17.85 -0.44
C LYS A 87 -24.13 -16.88 -1.57
N HIS A 88 -23.13 -16.17 -2.10
CA HIS A 88 -23.35 -15.26 -3.24
C HIS A 88 -23.82 -16.01 -4.48
N ILE A 89 -23.15 -17.12 -4.83
CA ILE A 89 -23.51 -17.95 -6.00
C ILE A 89 -24.94 -18.51 -5.85
N GLU A 90 -25.29 -19.07 -4.69
CA GLU A 90 -26.62 -19.63 -4.41
C GLU A 90 -27.72 -18.57 -4.55
N ASN A 91 -27.51 -17.37 -3.99
CA ASN A 91 -28.46 -16.27 -4.07
C ASN A 91 -28.67 -15.80 -5.53
N THR A 92 -27.59 -15.73 -6.32
CA THR A 92 -27.68 -15.36 -7.74
C THR A 92 -28.47 -16.40 -8.54
N SER A 93 -28.30 -17.70 -8.26
CA SER A 93 -29.09 -18.76 -8.91
C SER A 93 -30.58 -18.67 -8.58
N GLN A 94 -30.95 -18.27 -7.37
CA GLN A 94 -32.36 -18.09 -6.96
C GLN A 94 -33.01 -16.83 -7.54
N THR A 95 -32.23 -15.79 -7.82
CA THR A 95 -32.75 -14.53 -8.38
C THR A 95 -32.99 -14.61 -9.89
N LEU A 96 -32.42 -15.63 -10.56
CA LEU A 96 -32.54 -15.89 -12.00
C LEU A 96 -33.69 -16.85 -12.36
N THR A 97 -34.46 -17.32 -11.36
CA THR A 97 -35.68 -18.13 -11.48
C THR A 97 -36.89 -17.35 -11.00
#